data_AF-A0A9W7ZWS3-F1
#
_entry.id   AF-A0A9W7ZWS3-F1
#
_cell.length_a   1.000
_cell.length_b   1.000
_cell.length_c   1.000
_cell.angle_alpha   90.00
_cell.angle_beta   90.00
_cell.angle_gamma   90.00
#
_symmetry.space_group_name_H-M   'P 1'
#
loop_
_entity.id
_entity.type
_entity.pdbx_description
1 polymer ?
#
loop_
_entity_poly.entity_id
_entity_poly.type
_entity_poly.pdbx_seq_one_letter_code
_entity_poly.pdbx_strand_id
1 'polypeptide(L)'
;CNKIITSNHPGPGDNHGCPFRHFSKEQLITSLQQQKLGEEDIGSITELSDQGHCQLACTRHFEITHRARLPTTGASIAVERIIHPNQYYDQSVALVTKE
;
A
#
# COMPACT_ATOMS: atom_id res chain seq x y z
N CYS A 1 10.02 0.67 6.55
CA CYS A 1 9.69 -0.45 5.64
C CYS A 1 10.85 -1.42 5.43
N ASN A 2 12.07 -0.97 5.10
CA ASN A 2 13.21 -1.86 4.78
C ASN A 2 13.40 -3.01 5.77
N LYS A 3 13.47 -2.72 7.08
CA LYS A 3 13.61 -3.75 8.13
C LYS A 3 12.52 -4.82 8.06
N ILE A 4 11.26 -4.44 7.84
CA ILE A 4 10.11 -5.36 7.77
C ILE A 4 10.15 -6.19 6.48
N ILE A 5 10.67 -5.64 5.39
CA ILE A 5 10.74 -6.30 4.08
C ILE A 5 11.90 -7.29 4.02
N THR A 6 13.05 -6.97 4.64
CA THR A 6 14.29 -7.73 4.45
C THR A 6 14.66 -8.62 5.64
N SER A 7 14.06 -8.41 6.81
CA SER A 7 14.41 -9.12 8.04
C SER A 7 13.23 -9.92 8.56
N ASN A 8 13.51 -11.09 9.14
CA ASN A 8 12.54 -11.93 9.86
C ASN A 8 11.28 -12.27 9.04
N HIS A 9 11.44 -13.06 7.97
CA HIS A 9 10.30 -13.51 7.17
C HIS A 9 9.25 -14.24 8.03
N PRO A 10 7.95 -14.00 7.81
CA PRO A 10 6.89 -14.66 8.55
C PRO A 10 6.84 -16.16 8.24
N GLY A 11 6.67 -16.98 9.27
CA GLY A 11 6.40 -18.42 9.16
C GLY A 11 4.90 -18.76 9.24
N PRO A 12 4.55 -20.05 9.19
CA PRO A 12 3.16 -20.49 9.38
C PRO A 12 2.60 -20.04 10.73
N GLY A 13 1.46 -19.33 10.70
CA GLY A 13 0.80 -18.80 11.91
C GLY A 13 1.24 -17.39 12.31
N ASP A 14 2.31 -16.85 11.72
CA ASP A 14 2.74 -15.48 11.94
C ASP A 14 1.91 -14.47 11.13
N ASN A 15 1.77 -13.25 11.65
CA ASN A 15 1.02 -12.17 11.00
C ASN A 15 1.87 -10.90 10.77
N HIS A 16 3.19 -10.97 10.96
CA HIS A 16 4.09 -9.85 10.70
C HIS A 16 4.60 -9.81 9.27
N GLY A 17 5.26 -8.71 8.90
CA GLY A 17 5.88 -8.54 7.59
C GLY A 17 5.17 -7.53 6.70
N CYS A 18 5.58 -7.48 5.43
CA CYS A 18 4.99 -6.61 4.42
C CYS A 18 4.09 -7.45 3.50
N PRO A 19 2.77 -7.18 3.41
CA PRO A 19 1.87 -7.90 2.50
C PRO A 19 2.34 -7.85 1.04
N PHE A 20 2.82 -6.69 0.57
CA PHE A 20 3.37 -6.51 -0.78
C PHE A 20 4.72 -7.22 -1.04
N ARG A 21 5.18 -8.07 -0.11
CA ARG A 21 6.39 -8.88 -0.24
C ARG A 21 6.16 -10.33 0.14
N HIS A 22 5.42 -10.56 1.21
CA HIS A 22 5.30 -11.87 1.83
C HIS A 22 4.00 -12.59 1.52
N PHE A 23 2.95 -11.89 1.08
CA PHE A 23 1.77 -12.57 0.56
C PHE A 23 2.08 -13.18 -0.79
N SER A 24 1.46 -14.33 -1.09
CA SER A 24 1.35 -14.78 -2.47
C SER A 24 0.52 -13.77 -3.27
N LYS A 25 0.64 -13.83 -4.60
CA LYS A 25 -0.15 -12.97 -5.49
C LYS A 25 -1.65 -13.14 -5.26
N GLU A 26 -2.12 -14.36 -5.09
CA GLU A 26 -3.53 -14.69 -4.84
C GLU A 26 -4.01 -14.15 -3.49
N GLN A 27 -3.19 -14.26 -2.45
CA GLN A 27 -3.48 -13.70 -1.12
C GLN A 27 -3.57 -12.18 -1.16
N LEU A 28 -2.64 -11.52 -1.87
CA LEU A 28 -2.64 -10.07 -2.05
C LEU A 28 -3.88 -9.61 -2.81
N ILE A 29 -4.22 -10.24 -3.93
CA ILE A 29 -5.43 -9.93 -4.72
C ILE A 29 -6.68 -10.08 -3.85
N THR A 30 -6.81 -11.22 -3.16
CA THR A 30 -7.97 -11.48 -2.29
C THR A 30 -8.10 -10.42 -1.20
N SER A 31 -6.99 -10.04 -0.55
CA SER A 31 -6.99 -9.00 0.48
C SER A 31 -7.39 -7.62 -0.07
N LEU A 32 -6.95 -7.26 -1.29
CA LEU A 32 -7.30 -5.98 -1.91
C LEU A 32 -8.76 -5.96 -2.40
N GLN A 33 -9.29 -7.09 -2.88
CA GLN A 33 -10.71 -7.24 -3.22
C GLN A 33 -11.61 -7.08 -1.99
N GLN A 34 -11.20 -7.62 -0.83
CA GLN A 34 -11.93 -7.43 0.44
C GLN A 34 -12.00 -5.96 0.86
N GLN A 35 -11.00 -5.15 0.47
CA GLN A 35 -10.99 -3.71 0.68
C GLN A 35 -11.83 -2.94 -0.37
N LYS A 36 -12.50 -3.64 -1.28
CA LYS A 36 -13.40 -3.09 -2.32
C LYS A 36 -12.68 -2.18 -3.33
N LEU A 37 -11.41 -2.45 -3.62
CA LEU A 37 -10.68 -1.78 -4.69
C LEU A 37 -11.14 -2.30 -6.06
N GLY A 38 -11.07 -1.44 -7.09
CA GLY A 38 -11.38 -1.84 -8.46
C GLY A 38 -10.32 -2.76 -9.07
N GLU A 39 -10.68 -3.55 -10.09
CA GLU A 39 -9.75 -4.51 -10.70
C GLU A 39 -8.50 -3.84 -11.31
N GLU A 40 -8.66 -2.69 -11.95
CA GLU A 40 -7.54 -1.90 -12.50
C GLU A 40 -6.58 -1.42 -11.39
N ASP A 41 -7.14 -0.92 -10.28
CA ASP A 41 -6.40 -0.47 -9.11
C ASP A 41 -5.60 -1.63 -8.49
N ILE A 42 -6.23 -2.80 -8.34
CA ILE A 42 -5.59 -4.03 -7.87
C ILE A 42 -4.47 -4.46 -8.81
N GLY A 43 -4.69 -4.41 -10.12
CA GLY A 43 -3.68 -4.68 -11.13
C GLY A 43 -2.43 -3.80 -10.95
N SER A 44 -2.63 -2.49 -10.78
CA SER A 44 -1.52 -1.54 -10.60
C SER A 44 -0.69 -1.80 -9.33
N ILE A 45 -1.34 -2.20 -8.22
CA ILE A 45 -0.66 -2.52 -6.96
C ILE A 45 0.10 -3.84 -7.07
N THR A 46 -0.55 -4.87 -7.63
CA THR A 46 0.01 -6.22 -7.72
C THR A 46 1.17 -6.29 -8.69
N GLU A 47 1.14 -5.53 -9.79
CA GLU A 47 2.28 -5.40 -10.71
C GLU A 47 3.52 -4.82 -10.02
N LEU A 48 3.36 -3.73 -9.25
CA LEU A 48 4.45 -3.14 -8.47
C LEU A 48 4.99 -4.11 -7.42
N SER A 49 4.10 -4.89 -6.79
CA SER A 49 4.46 -5.93 -5.82
C SER A 49 5.27 -7.05 -6.47
N ASP A 50 4.83 -7.55 -7.64
CA ASP A 50 5.49 -8.62 -8.40
C ASP A 50 6.89 -8.19 -8.87
N GLN A 51 7.08 -6.92 -9.22
CA GLN A 51 8.38 -6.34 -9.55
C GLN A 51 9.29 -6.13 -8.32
N GLY A 52 8.81 -6.41 -7.11
CA GLY A 52 9.55 -6.19 -5.86
C GLY A 52 9.57 -4.73 -5.39
N HIS A 53 8.78 -3.86 -6.01
CA HIS A 53 8.66 -2.45 -5.64
C HIS A 53 7.66 -2.24 -4.49
N CYS A 54 7.86 -2.92 -3.36
CA CYS A 54 6.89 -2.98 -2.26
C CYS A 54 6.46 -1.61 -1.70
N GLN A 55 7.38 -0.66 -1.59
CA GLN A 55 7.07 0.70 -1.12
C GLN A 55 6.22 1.48 -2.14
N LEU A 56 6.45 1.27 -3.43
CA LEU A 56 5.62 1.88 -4.48
C LEU A 56 4.24 1.24 -4.49
N ALA A 57 4.13 -0.09 -4.34
CA ALA A 57 2.85 -0.77 -4.18
C ALA A 57 2.06 -0.23 -2.97
N CYS A 58 2.74 -0.02 -1.83
CA CYS A 58 2.14 0.59 -0.64
C CYS A 58 1.72 2.05 -0.85
N THR A 59 2.52 2.84 -1.57
CA THR A 59 2.18 4.22 -1.92
C THR A 59 0.97 4.27 -2.85
N ARG A 60 0.94 3.40 -3.87
CA ARG A 60 -0.18 3.27 -4.80
C ARG A 60 -1.47 2.87 -4.07
N HIS A 61 -1.38 1.92 -3.15
CA HIS A 61 -2.50 1.55 -2.27
C HIS A 61 -3.01 2.75 -1.45
N PHE A 62 -2.11 3.57 -0.89
CA PHE A 62 -2.49 4.78 -0.16
C PHE A 62 -3.23 5.77 -1.07
N GLU A 63 -2.71 6.07 -2.27
CA GLU A 63 -3.33 6.95 -3.26
C GLU A 63 -4.77 6.52 -3.57
N ILE A 64 -4.96 5.24 -3.85
CA ILE A 64 -6.27 4.67 -4.23
C ILE A 64 -7.26 4.77 -3.07
N THR A 65 -6.83 4.38 -1.87
CA THR A 65 -7.69 4.33 -0.68
C THR A 65 -8.02 5.73 -0.13
N HIS A 66 -7.19 6.73 -0.40
CA HIS A 66 -7.39 8.11 0.05
C HIS A 66 -7.78 9.08 -1.09
N ARG A 67 -8.03 8.58 -2.31
CA ARG A 67 -8.28 9.40 -3.51
C ARG A 67 -9.31 10.52 -3.34
N ALA A 68 -10.36 10.29 -2.53
CA ALA A 68 -11.43 11.27 -2.29
C ALA A 68 -11.00 12.45 -1.40
N ARG A 69 -9.90 12.32 -0.67
CA ARG A 69 -9.37 13.32 0.27
C ARG A 69 -8.06 13.94 -0.20
N LEU A 70 -7.45 13.37 -1.24
CA LEU A 70 -6.20 13.88 -1.77
C LEU A 70 -6.45 15.11 -2.65
N PRO A 71 -5.59 16.14 -2.58
CA PRO A 71 -5.73 17.32 -3.43
C PRO A 71 -5.58 16.92 -4.90
N THR A 72 -6.58 17.23 -5.72
CA THR A 72 -6.52 17.03 -7.18
C THR A 72 -5.75 18.17 -7.84
N THR A 73 -4.47 18.33 -7.53
CA THR A 73 -3.63 19.33 -8.21
C THR A 73 -3.11 18.75 -9.52
N GLY A 74 -3.64 19.21 -10.66
CA GLY A 74 -3.05 19.06 -12.00
C GLY A 74 -2.46 17.68 -12.32
N ALA A 75 -3.31 16.76 -12.77
CA ALA A 75 -2.96 15.48 -13.42
C ALA A 75 -2.21 14.41 -12.59
N SER A 76 -1.79 14.67 -11.35
CA SER A 76 -1.21 13.60 -10.52
C SER A 76 -1.60 13.74 -9.05
N ILE A 77 -2.22 12.69 -8.52
CA ILE A 77 -2.38 12.47 -7.07
C ILE A 77 -0.99 12.09 -6.54
N ALA A 78 -0.08 13.06 -6.48
CA ALA A 78 1.30 12.80 -6.07
C ALA A 78 1.39 12.96 -4.55
N VAL A 79 1.25 11.85 -3.83
CA VAL A 79 1.64 11.77 -2.42
C VAL A 79 3.13 11.50 -2.32
N GLU A 80 3.75 12.02 -1.26
CA GLU A 80 5.14 11.67 -0.98
C GLU A 80 5.27 10.15 -0.77
N ARG A 81 6.28 9.54 -1.40
CA ARG A 81 6.53 8.10 -1.33
C ARG A 81 6.60 7.62 0.11
N ILE A 82 5.83 6.57 0.41
CA ILE A 82 5.75 5.99 1.76
C ILE A 82 6.93 5.04 1.98
N ILE A 83 7.77 5.36 2.97
CA ILE A 83 8.97 4.57 3.31
C ILE A 83 8.94 4.00 4.74
N HIS A 84 7.96 4.38 5.56
CA HIS A 84 7.77 3.89 6.92
C HIS A 84 6.27 3.63 7.24
N PRO A 85 5.92 2.59 8.01
CA PRO A 85 4.52 2.35 8.42
C PRO A 85 3.91 3.53 9.19
N ASN A 86 4.66 4.13 10.13
CA ASN A 86 4.18 5.30 10.85
C ASN A 86 3.95 6.51 9.91
N GLN A 87 4.77 6.68 8.87
CA GLN A 87 4.55 7.73 7.89
C GLN A 87 3.22 7.53 7.14
N TYR A 88 2.87 6.28 6.78
CA TYR A 88 1.56 5.96 6.20
C TYR A 88 0.44 6.43 7.14
N TYR A 89 0.56 6.11 8.44
CA TYR A 89 -0.43 6.50 9.44
C TYR A 89 -0.53 8.02 9.59
N ASP A 90 0.60 8.70 9.79
CA ASP A 90 0.64 10.15 10.01
C ASP A 90 0.04 10.91 8.81
N GLN A 91 0.40 10.51 7.58
CA GLN A 91 -0.19 11.09 6.37
C GLN A 91 -1.69 10.78 6.24
N SER A 92 -2.13 9.56 6.58
CA SER A 92 -3.55 9.19 6.56
C SER A 92 -4.36 10.05 7.54
N VAL A 93 -3.89 10.21 8.77
CA VAL A 93 -4.52 11.03 9.82
C VAL A 93 -4.60 12.49 9.38
N ALA A 94 -3.51 13.04 8.83
CA ALA A 94 -3.47 14.42 8.35
C ALA A 94 -4.49 14.71 7.22
N LEU A 95 -4.91 13.69 6.45
CA LEU A 95 -5.98 13.84 5.44
C LEU A 95 -7.39 13.77 6.03
N VAL A 96 -7.54 13.18 7.22
CA VAL A 96 -8.83 13.13 7.93
C VAL A 96 -9.10 14.43 8.69
N THR A 97 -8.05 15.04 9.24
CA THR A 97 -8.15 16.23 10.10
C THR A 97 -8.19 17.56 9.34
N LYS A 98 -8.14 17.55 8.01
CA LYS A 98 -8.35 18.75 7.19
C LYS A 98 -9.85 19.01 7.07
N GLU A 99 -10.38 19.80 8.00
CA GLU A 99 -11.70 20.44 7.91
C GLU A 99 -11.64 21.72 7.06
#